data_AF-A0A8H4Y8J3-F1
#
_entry.id   AF-A0A8H4Y8J3-F1
#
_cell.length_a   1.000
_cell.length_b   1.000
_cell.length_c   1.000
_cell.angle_alpha   90.00
_cell.angle_beta   90.00
_cell.angle_gamma   90.00
#
_symmetry.space_group_name_H-M   'P 1'
#
loop_
_entity.id
_entity.type
_entity.pdbx_description
1 polymer ?
#
loop_
_entity_poly.entity_id
_entity_poly.type
_entity_poly.pdbx_seq_one_letter_code
_entity_poly.pdbx_strand_id
1 'polypeptide(L)'
;MHLPSITLALFASTSLAAALEPRWEFPDSVPALMRRQEPGTPLYACHENCGLLITLGRQPGYCTNAEWRQRYRNCMACANTYNIWQYYRSGVTAAARPCGLNPTPQ
;
A
#
# COMPACT_ATOMS: atom_id res chain seq x y z
N MET A 1 5.48 61.66 35.42
CA MET A 1 6.02 61.51 34.05
C MET A 1 7.42 60.97 34.18
N HIS A 2 7.70 59.74 33.72
CA HIS A 2 8.99 59.18 33.29
C HIS A 2 8.74 57.68 32.99
N LEU A 3 8.72 57.31 31.71
CA LEU A 3 8.88 55.95 31.21
C LEU A 3 9.86 56.04 30.05
N PRO A 4 11.05 55.45 30.19
CA PRO A 4 11.64 54.70 29.08
C PRO A 4 12.39 53.46 29.62
N SER A 5 12.74 52.42 28.89
CA SER A 5 12.49 51.95 27.53
C SER A 5 12.82 50.47 27.63
N ILE A 6 11.85 49.56 27.43
CA ILE A 6 12.15 48.13 27.35
C ILE A 6 12.56 47.85 25.90
N THR A 7 13.87 47.79 25.66
CA THR A 7 14.44 47.33 24.40
C THR A 7 14.22 45.83 24.26
N LEU A 8 13.28 45.45 23.38
CA LEU A 8 13.04 44.06 23.02
C LEU A 8 14.14 43.60 22.05
N ALA A 9 15.14 42.89 22.55
CA ALA A 9 16.17 42.26 21.71
C ALA A 9 15.59 41.00 21.05
N LEU A 10 15.41 41.03 19.72
CA LEU A 10 15.12 39.83 18.93
C LEU A 10 16.40 39.01 18.75
N PHE A 11 16.49 37.86 19.41
CA PHE A 11 17.48 36.84 19.08
C PHE A 11 17.00 36.08 17.84
N ALA A 12 17.62 36.34 16.68
CA ALA A 12 17.39 35.55 15.48
C ALA A 12 18.00 34.15 15.69
N SER A 13 17.15 33.14 15.84
CA SER A 13 17.58 31.74 15.91
C SER A 13 17.92 31.24 14.51
N THR A 14 19.20 31.07 14.22
CA THR A 14 19.65 30.40 12.99
C THR A 14 19.56 28.88 13.19
N SER A 15 18.52 28.27 12.62
CA SER A 15 18.39 26.81 12.61
C SER A 15 19.38 26.22 11.60
N LEU A 16 20.51 25.68 12.07
CA LEU A 16 21.39 24.86 11.25
C LEU A 16 20.72 23.50 11.04
N ALA A 17 20.01 23.34 9.91
CA ALA A 17 19.53 22.03 9.47
C ALA A 17 20.71 21.20 8.98
N ALA A 18 21.41 20.54 9.90
CA ALA A 18 22.32 19.46 9.53
C ALA A 18 21.48 18.34 8.90
N ALA A 19 21.82 17.98 7.66
CA ALA A 19 21.23 16.86 6.92
C ALA A 19 21.51 15.54 7.65
N LEU A 20 20.67 15.23 8.65
CA LEU A 20 20.51 13.90 9.19
C LEU A 20 19.36 13.27 8.40
N GLU A 21 19.64 12.81 7.18
CA GLU A 21 18.80 11.78 6.58
C GLU A 21 18.88 10.58 7.53
N PRO A 22 17.79 10.18 8.22
CA PRO A 22 17.80 8.93 8.95
C PRO A 22 18.01 7.86 7.89
N ARG A 23 19.22 7.29 7.86
CA ARG A 23 19.48 6.06 7.12
C ARG A 23 18.60 5.02 7.76
N TRP A 24 17.44 4.81 7.17
CA TRP A 24 16.56 3.73 7.57
C TRP A 24 17.28 2.42 7.20
N GLU A 25 18.09 1.93 8.13
CA GLU A 25 18.66 0.58 8.05
C GLU A 25 17.52 -0.39 8.35
N PHE A 26 17.15 -1.19 7.36
CA PHE A 26 16.18 -2.26 7.57
C PHE A 26 16.73 -3.24 8.61
N PRO A 27 15.98 -3.57 9.68
CA PRO A 27 16.45 -4.52 10.68
C PRO A 27 16.75 -5.88 10.03
N ASP A 28 17.68 -6.66 10.61
CA ASP A 28 18.09 -7.98 10.10
C ASP A 28 16.93 -9.00 9.95
N SER A 29 15.76 -8.69 10.50
CA SER A 29 14.51 -9.44 10.31
C SER A 29 13.79 -9.15 8.98
N VAL A 30 14.13 -8.08 8.28
CA VAL A 30 13.51 -7.67 7.00
C VAL A 30 13.87 -8.61 5.86
N PRO A 31 15.13 -9.07 5.68
CA PRO A 31 15.43 -10.12 4.71
C PRO A 31 14.61 -11.39 4.95
N ALA A 32 14.34 -11.75 6.21
CA ALA A 32 13.48 -12.89 6.54
C ALA A 32 12.01 -12.64 6.21
N LEU A 33 11.50 -11.41 6.40
CA LEU A 33 10.15 -11.00 5.96
C LEU A 33 10.01 -10.98 4.43
N MET A 34 11.02 -10.48 3.71
CA MET A 34 11.04 -10.51 2.25
C MET A 34 11.11 -11.94 1.72
N ARG A 35 11.90 -12.82 2.37
CA ARG A 35 11.90 -14.26 2.04
C ARG A 35 10.55 -14.93 2.28
N ARG A 36 9.74 -14.48 3.24
CA ARG A 36 8.36 -15.01 3.46
C ARG A 36 7.36 -14.57 2.38
N GLN A 37 7.69 -13.53 1.63
CA GLN A 37 6.86 -13.01 0.54
C GLN A 37 7.30 -13.59 -0.81
N GLU A 38 8.56 -14.03 -0.96
CA GLU A 38 9.15 -14.47 -2.24
C GLU A 38 8.79 -13.59 -3.46
N PRO A 39 9.08 -12.26 -3.44
CA PRO A 39 8.82 -11.39 -4.58
C PRO A 39 9.42 -11.90 -5.88
N GLY A 40 8.68 -11.73 -6.99
CA GLY A 40 9.09 -12.23 -8.31
C GLY A 40 8.64 -13.66 -8.60
N THR A 41 8.13 -14.40 -7.62
CA THR A 41 7.49 -15.70 -7.88
C THR A 41 6.08 -15.52 -8.48
N PRO A 42 5.60 -16.48 -9.28
CA PRO A 42 4.21 -16.49 -9.74
C PRO A 42 3.17 -16.51 -8.60
N LEU A 43 3.49 -17.21 -7.50
CA LEU A 43 2.63 -17.23 -6.30
C LEU A 43 2.53 -15.84 -5.69
N TYR A 44 3.66 -15.15 -5.49
CA TYR A 44 3.66 -13.78 -4.99
C TYR A 44 2.86 -12.85 -5.89
N ALA A 45 3.06 -12.93 -7.21
CA ALA A 45 2.29 -12.14 -8.16
C ALA A 45 0.78 -12.42 -8.04
N CYS A 46 0.38 -13.67 -7.82
CA CYS A 46 -1.03 -14.02 -7.61
C CYS A 46 -1.59 -13.38 -6.31
N HIS A 47 -0.86 -13.52 -5.20
CA HIS A 47 -1.20 -12.87 -3.92
C HIS A 47 -1.30 -11.35 -4.05
N GLU A 48 -0.35 -10.73 -4.75
CA GLU A 48 -0.29 -9.29 -4.94
C GLU A 48 -1.51 -8.81 -5.76
N ASN A 49 -1.84 -9.48 -6.87
CA ASN A 49 -3.03 -9.14 -7.66
C ASN A 49 -4.32 -9.27 -6.86
N CYS A 50 -4.50 -10.37 -6.12
CA CYS A 50 -5.69 -10.59 -5.30
C CYS A 50 -5.76 -9.66 -4.07
N GLY A 51 -4.62 -9.24 -3.51
CA GLY A 51 -4.59 -8.29 -2.40
C GLY A 51 -4.84 -6.86 -2.85
N LEU A 52 -4.10 -6.40 -3.88
CA LEU A 52 -4.15 -5.02 -4.34
C LEU A 52 -5.47 -4.68 -5.02
N LEU A 53 -6.16 -5.61 -5.70
CA LEU A 53 -7.51 -5.30 -6.18
C LEU A 53 -8.48 -4.96 -5.02
N ILE A 54 -8.34 -5.61 -3.85
CA ILE A 54 -9.21 -5.33 -2.69
C ILE A 54 -8.92 -3.91 -2.17
N THR A 55 -7.64 -3.56 -2.07
CA THR A 55 -7.21 -2.22 -1.65
C THR A 55 -7.70 -1.15 -2.63
N LEU A 56 -7.50 -1.36 -3.93
CA LEU A 56 -7.97 -0.46 -4.98
C LEU A 56 -9.50 -0.39 -5.04
N GLY A 57 -10.20 -1.47 -4.68
CA GLY A 57 -11.66 -1.54 -4.59
C GLY A 57 -12.29 -0.63 -3.53
N ARG A 58 -11.46 0.05 -2.72
CA ARG A 58 -11.91 1.06 -1.75
C ARG A 58 -11.92 2.48 -2.32
N GLN A 59 -11.37 2.70 -3.50
CA GLN A 59 -11.28 4.02 -4.12
C GLN A 59 -12.55 4.37 -4.89
N PRO A 60 -13.01 5.63 -4.92
CA PRO A 60 -14.14 6.03 -5.74
C PRO A 60 -13.92 5.70 -7.23
N GLY A 61 -14.95 5.19 -7.92
CA GLY A 61 -14.90 4.93 -9.36
C GLY A 61 -14.00 3.76 -9.81
N TYR A 62 -13.53 2.92 -8.88
CA TYR A 62 -12.57 1.85 -9.18
C TYR A 62 -13.03 0.84 -10.25
N CYS A 63 -14.34 0.67 -10.48
CA CYS A 63 -14.85 -0.29 -11.47
C CYS A 63 -14.36 -0.03 -12.91
N THR A 64 -14.06 1.22 -13.27
CA THR A 64 -13.53 1.58 -14.60
C THR A 64 -11.99 1.74 -14.59
N ASN A 65 -11.37 1.72 -13.42
CA ASN A 65 -9.91 1.82 -13.27
C ASN A 65 -9.22 0.65 -13.98
N ALA A 66 -8.25 0.96 -14.84
CA ALA A 66 -7.57 -0.03 -15.66
C ALA A 66 -6.72 -1.00 -14.82
N GLU A 67 -6.03 -0.48 -13.79
CA GLU A 67 -5.21 -1.28 -12.88
C GLU A 67 -6.07 -2.26 -12.08
N TRP A 68 -7.18 -1.79 -11.49
CA TRP A 68 -8.10 -2.65 -10.75
C TRP A 68 -8.63 -3.80 -11.62
N ARG A 69 -9.06 -3.49 -12.86
CA ARG A 69 -9.56 -4.50 -13.80
C ARG A 69 -8.47 -5.49 -14.22
N GLN A 70 -7.23 -5.03 -14.41
CA GLN A 70 -6.12 -5.92 -14.72
C GLN A 70 -5.82 -6.86 -13.56
N ARG A 71 -5.74 -6.34 -12.33
CA ARG A 71 -5.50 -7.14 -11.12
C ARG A 71 -6.62 -8.14 -10.86
N TYR A 72 -7.88 -7.75 -11.11
CA TYR A 72 -9.02 -8.67 -11.08
C TYR A 72 -8.82 -9.86 -12.04
N ARG A 73 -8.53 -9.59 -13.32
CA ARG A 73 -8.29 -10.66 -14.30
C ARG A 73 -7.13 -11.57 -13.89
N ASN A 74 -6.03 -10.98 -13.44
CA ASN A 74 -4.86 -11.74 -13.01
C ASN A 74 -5.17 -12.62 -11.80
N CYS A 75 -5.87 -12.10 -10.79
CA CYS A 75 -6.31 -12.87 -9.63
C CYS A 75 -7.21 -14.04 -10.04
N MET A 76 -8.18 -13.81 -10.92
CA MET A 76 -9.07 -14.87 -11.42
C MET A 76 -8.32 -15.95 -12.21
N ALA A 77 -7.22 -15.60 -12.88
CA ALA A 77 -6.44 -16.56 -13.66
C ALA A 77 -5.59 -17.52 -12.82
N CYS A 78 -5.31 -17.22 -11.55
CA CYS A 78 -4.30 -17.95 -10.77
C CYS A 78 -4.77 -18.42 -9.38
N ALA A 79 -5.88 -17.90 -8.85
CA ALA A 79 -6.18 -18.08 -7.43
C ALA A 79 -6.45 -19.54 -7.01
N ASN A 80 -7.04 -20.40 -7.87
CA ASN A 80 -7.13 -21.84 -7.54
C ASN A 80 -5.86 -22.59 -7.90
N THR A 81 -5.17 -22.21 -8.98
CA THR A 81 -3.88 -22.79 -9.37
C THR A 81 -2.89 -22.78 -8.20
N TYR A 82 -2.86 -21.69 -7.44
CA TYR A 82 -2.02 -21.56 -6.25
C TYR A 82 -2.73 -21.87 -4.92
N ASN A 83 -3.99 -22.29 -4.97
CA ASN A 83 -4.82 -22.59 -3.79
C ASN A 83 -4.92 -21.41 -2.79
N ILE A 84 -4.95 -20.17 -3.29
CA ILE A 84 -5.02 -18.96 -2.47
C ILE A 84 -6.43 -18.38 -2.41
N TRP A 85 -7.36 -18.88 -3.24
CA TRP A 85 -8.71 -18.33 -3.31
C TRP A 85 -9.41 -18.27 -1.96
N GLN A 86 -9.22 -19.28 -1.12
CA GLN A 86 -9.73 -19.33 0.25
C GLN A 86 -9.39 -18.10 1.10
N TYR A 87 -8.22 -17.47 0.88
CA TYR A 87 -7.78 -16.29 1.62
C TYR A 87 -8.38 -15.00 1.09
N TYR A 88 -8.69 -14.94 -0.21
CA TYR A 88 -9.11 -13.71 -0.87
C TYR A 88 -10.59 -13.67 -1.26
N ARG A 89 -11.28 -14.81 -1.25
CA ARG A 89 -12.65 -14.98 -1.75
C ARG A 89 -13.60 -13.89 -1.26
N SER A 90 -13.64 -13.66 0.05
CA SER A 90 -14.56 -12.69 0.65
C SER A 90 -14.26 -11.26 0.16
N GLY A 91 -13.00 -10.84 0.25
CA GLY A 91 -12.59 -9.48 -0.13
C GLY A 91 -12.73 -9.22 -1.63
N VAL A 92 -12.31 -10.18 -2.47
CA VAL A 92 -12.48 -10.08 -3.93
C VAL A 92 -13.96 -10.02 -4.30
N THR A 93 -14.80 -10.85 -3.67
CA THR A 93 -16.26 -10.82 -3.90
C THR A 93 -16.87 -9.48 -3.50
N ALA A 94 -16.49 -8.95 -2.34
CA ALA A 94 -16.97 -7.65 -1.87
C ALA A 94 -16.56 -6.51 -2.82
N ALA A 95 -15.33 -6.53 -3.35
CA ALA A 95 -14.86 -5.54 -4.32
C ALA A 95 -15.47 -5.74 -5.73
N ALA A 96 -15.78 -6.98 -6.14
CA ALA A 96 -16.23 -7.22 -7.51
C ALA A 96 -17.74 -7.02 -7.71
N ARG A 97 -18.56 -7.35 -6.71
CA ARG A 97 -20.03 -7.30 -6.82
C ARG A 97 -20.59 -5.90 -7.16
N PRO A 98 -20.11 -4.79 -6.58
CA PRO A 98 -20.59 -3.45 -6.96
C PRO A 98 -20.29 -3.10 -8.42
N CYS A 99 -19.29 -3.75 -9.03
CA CYS A 99 -18.96 -3.60 -10.44
C CYS A 99 -19.75 -4.57 -11.35
N GLY A 100 -20.75 -5.30 -10.83
CA GLY A 100 -21.55 -6.25 -11.59
C GLY A 100 -20.83 -7.56 -11.93
N LEU A 101 -19.75 -7.88 -11.22
CA LEU A 101 -18.94 -9.08 -11.46
C LEU A 101 -19.21 -10.17 -10.43
N ASN A 102 -19.17 -11.42 -10.87
CA ASN A 102 -19.29 -12.61 -10.01
C ASN A 102 -17.98 -13.42 -10.07
N PRO A 103 -17.08 -13.27 -9.08
CA PRO A 103 -15.75 -13.87 -9.14
C PRO A 103 -15.77 -15.40 -9.05
N THR A 104 -15.24 -16.03 -10.09
CA THR A 104 -14.99 -17.47 -10.15
C THR A 104 -13.60 -17.69 -10.74
N PRO A 105 -12.55 -17.81 -9.92
CA PRO A 105 -11.21 -18.08 -10.43
C PRO A 105 -11.14 -19.44 -11.12
N GLN A 106 -10.19 -19.54 -12.06
CA GLN A 106 -9.79 -20.79 -12.70
C GLN A 106 -8.98 -21.63 -11.72
#